data_AF-A0A4P9YEA6-F1
#
_entry.id   AF-A0A4P9YEA6-F1
#
_cell.length_a   1.000
_cell.length_b   1.000
_cell.length_c   1.000
_cell.angle_alpha   90.00
_cell.angle_beta   90.00
_cell.angle_gamma   90.00
#
_symmetry.space_group_name_H-M   'P 1'
#
loop_
_entity.id
_entity.type
_entity.pdbx_description
1 polymer ?
#
loop_
_entity_poly.entity_id
_entity_poly.type
_entity_poly.pdbx_seq_one_letter_code
_entity_poly.pdbx_strand_id
1 'polypeptide(L)'
;MSNSKRTLVTISPLEAFKLKKLRADIEWHRKLHKCLTSSNEQTVENEIFVSREVNSSGARHYAYTDIKTFFDYYSVLGSCNKTCYEIVRKNVPVKFFMDIDCQYQAVINEFQSLVRKEAVVDSLKWYLAKALRGMGINDAEEIVNDVIVLDASTGTKFSLHLVFQKVVFPSIEHCSAVLRWVVNNLYELEYPMYEEHGVTADGFKAALDINGRFPLLVPLLQGNDFHFLFDRGVYNYNQNFRMWKSKKFELGKPPLDTNLSFTSDNFKKTLITFHEAPLIHACEMDRHVPMHCAALSCEPKKVLAKWKVKLNCDGNNITEAIYQYFKQKINKDVTNIWYDESPHGTGVGLNLSNGDIYLLDLDECAYSLKRKGTDGLMEKKYI
;
A
#
# COMPACT_ATOMS: atom_id res chain seq x y z
N MET A 1 -27.85 -22.70 13.21
CA MET A 1 -27.48 -21.89 14.39
C MET A 1 -26.29 -22.56 15.07
N SER A 2 -25.08 -22.01 14.94
CA SER A 2 -23.91 -22.48 15.68
C SER A 2 -23.36 -21.30 16.49
N ASN A 3 -23.83 -21.18 17.73
CA ASN A 3 -23.23 -20.32 18.73
C ASN A 3 -21.93 -20.98 19.19
N SER A 4 -20.85 -20.82 18.42
CA SER A 4 -19.50 -21.08 18.91
C SER A 4 -19.15 -19.99 19.94
N LYS A 5 -19.65 -20.17 21.17
CA LYS A 5 -19.12 -19.48 22.34
C LYS A 5 -17.71 -20.04 22.54
N ARG A 6 -16.72 -19.39 21.95
CA ARG A 6 -15.31 -19.61 22.32
C ARG A 6 -15.21 -19.40 23.83
N THR A 7 -14.74 -20.41 24.54
CA THR A 7 -14.32 -20.28 25.93
C THR A 7 -13.15 -19.31 25.95
N LEU A 8 -13.39 -18.08 26.39
CA LEU A 8 -12.31 -17.17 26.75
C LEU A 8 -11.46 -17.90 27.79
N VAL A 9 -10.16 -18.01 27.54
CA VAL A 9 -9.20 -18.62 28.47
C VAL A 9 -9.45 -18.09 29.87
N THR A 10 -9.55 -19.00 30.85
CA THR A 10 -9.74 -18.68 32.28
C THR A 10 -8.55 -17.88 32.77
N ILE A 11 -8.72 -16.56 32.85
CA ILE A 11 -7.80 -15.63 33.51
C ILE A 11 -8.06 -15.64 35.02
N SER A 12 -7.03 -15.39 35.82
CA SER A 12 -7.22 -15.28 37.27
C SER A 12 -8.18 -14.13 37.62
N PRO A 13 -8.89 -14.17 38.77
CA PRO A 13 -9.77 -13.08 39.19
C PRO A 13 -9.06 -11.72 39.27
N LEU A 14 -7.79 -11.70 39.67
CA LEU A 14 -6.98 -10.48 39.74
C LEU A 14 -6.66 -9.92 38.34
N GLU A 15 -6.30 -10.78 37.39
CA GLU A 15 -6.11 -10.37 36.00
C GLU A 15 -7.41 -9.89 35.37
N ALA A 16 -8.53 -10.56 35.65
CA ALA A 16 -9.85 -10.17 35.21
C ALA A 16 -10.24 -8.78 35.74
N PHE A 17 -9.96 -8.50 37.02
CA PHE A 17 -10.21 -7.21 37.62
C PHE A 17 -9.33 -6.10 37.01
N LYS A 18 -8.02 -6.35 36.86
CA LYS A 18 -7.08 -5.41 36.21
C LYS A 18 -7.50 -5.12 34.76
N LEU A 19 -7.83 -6.15 33.99
CA LEU A 19 -8.32 -6.01 32.61
C LEU A 19 -9.65 -5.26 32.55
N LYS A 20 -10.56 -5.50 33.50
CA LYS A 20 -11.83 -4.78 33.56
C LYS A 20 -11.61 -3.28 33.81
N LYS A 21 -10.67 -2.93 34.69
CA LYS A 21 -10.28 -1.53 34.95
C LYS A 21 -9.66 -0.88 33.71
N LEU A 22 -8.59 -1.47 33.16
CA LEU A 22 -7.90 -0.94 31.98
C LEU A 22 -8.81 -0.83 30.75
N ARG A 23 -9.75 -1.77 30.59
CA ARG A 23 -10.75 -1.70 29.52
C ARG A 23 -11.77 -0.58 29.73
N ALA A 24 -12.11 -0.26 30.98
CA ALA A 24 -13.06 0.82 31.28
C ALA A 24 -12.48 2.20 30.96
N ASP A 25 -11.14 2.32 30.93
CA ASP A 25 -10.43 3.54 30.56
C ASP A 25 -10.44 3.81 29.03
N ILE A 26 -10.96 2.86 28.22
CA ILE A 26 -11.07 2.98 26.76
C ILE A 26 -12.54 2.93 26.35
N GLU A 27 -13.02 3.98 25.69
CA GLU A 27 -14.36 3.98 25.10
C GLU A 27 -14.38 3.17 23.80
N TRP A 28 -15.24 2.13 23.76
CA TRP A 28 -15.38 1.25 22.58
C TRP A 28 -16.73 1.47 21.88
N HIS A 29 -16.67 1.78 20.60
CA HIS A 29 -17.82 1.96 19.72
C HIS A 29 -18.03 0.74 18.82
N ARG A 30 -19.28 0.38 18.53
CA ARG A 30 -19.62 -0.71 17.58
C ARG A 30 -19.49 -0.32 16.10
N LYS A 31 -19.44 0.99 15.80
CA LYS A 31 -19.39 1.51 14.44
C LYS A 31 -18.27 2.55 14.34
N LEU A 32 -17.47 2.47 13.27
CA LEU A 32 -16.32 3.36 13.07
C LEU A 32 -16.75 4.84 13.08
N HIS A 33 -17.78 5.22 12.33
CA HIS A 33 -18.21 6.64 12.26
C HIS A 33 -18.56 7.24 13.63
N LYS A 34 -19.02 6.43 14.59
CA LYS A 34 -19.28 6.91 15.96
C LYS A 34 -18.00 7.20 16.73
N CYS A 35 -16.97 6.38 16.53
CA CYS A 35 -15.63 6.61 17.08
C CYS A 35 -14.99 7.86 16.46
N LEU A 36 -15.18 8.06 15.14
CA LEU A 36 -14.63 9.23 14.45
C LEU A 36 -15.30 10.56 14.81
N THR A 37 -16.55 10.52 15.26
CA THR A 37 -17.30 11.71 15.66
C THR A 37 -17.10 12.06 17.13
N SER A 38 -16.64 11.12 17.96
CA SER A 38 -16.27 11.37 19.35
C SER A 38 -14.85 11.90 19.53
N SER A 39 -13.96 11.70 18.55
CA SER A 39 -12.65 12.36 18.51
C SER A 39 -12.81 13.82 18.06
N ASN A 40 -12.14 14.76 18.73
CA ASN A 40 -11.96 16.11 18.18
C ASN A 40 -11.25 15.97 16.82
N GLU A 41 -11.66 16.74 15.80
CA GLU A 41 -11.20 16.58 14.41
C GLU A 41 -9.68 16.74 14.21
N GLN A 42 -8.96 17.18 15.25
CA GLN A 42 -7.50 17.24 15.28
C GLN A 42 -6.95 15.98 15.96
N THR A 43 -6.23 15.16 15.19
CA THR A 43 -5.37 14.11 15.77
C THR A 43 -4.28 14.76 16.61
N VAL A 44 -4.26 14.45 17.91
CA VAL A 44 -3.22 14.90 18.83
C VAL A 44 -2.05 13.92 18.78
N GLU A 45 -0.85 14.48 18.94
CA GLU A 45 0.38 13.69 19.07
C GLU A 45 0.23 12.64 20.19
N ASN A 46 0.62 11.38 19.92
CA ASN A 46 0.46 10.22 20.81
C ASN A 46 -0.95 9.62 20.96
N GLU A 47 -1.89 9.91 20.07
CA GLU A 47 -3.18 9.22 20.01
C GLU A 47 -3.24 8.14 18.94
N ILE A 48 -4.18 7.21 19.09
CA ILE A 48 -4.34 6.09 18.17
C ILE A 48 -5.81 5.72 17.96
N PHE A 49 -6.16 5.47 16.71
CA PHE A 49 -7.40 4.79 16.36
C PHE A 49 -7.15 3.29 16.24
N VAL A 50 -7.94 2.50 16.97
CA VAL A 50 -7.79 1.06 17.00
C VAL A 50 -9.11 0.38 16.69
N SER A 51 -9.05 -0.76 16.02
CA SER A 51 -10.15 -1.69 15.93
C SER A 51 -9.79 -3.03 16.55
N ARG A 52 -10.79 -3.72 17.10
CA ARG A 52 -10.66 -5.07 17.63
C ARG A 52 -11.67 -5.96 16.96
N GLU A 53 -11.17 -6.99 16.28
CA GLU A 53 -12.01 -8.03 15.70
C GLU A 53 -12.62 -8.89 16.81
N VAL A 54 -13.95 -9.02 16.82
CA VAL A 54 -14.70 -9.66 17.92
C VAL A 54 -15.30 -11.01 17.55
N ASN A 55 -15.31 -11.37 16.27
CA ASN A 55 -15.81 -12.65 15.78
C ASN A 55 -15.13 -13.04 14.45
N SER A 56 -15.40 -14.24 13.97
CA SER A 56 -14.87 -14.76 12.70
C SER A 56 -15.56 -14.19 11.46
N SER A 57 -16.56 -13.32 11.60
CA SER A 57 -17.19 -12.64 10.45
C SER A 57 -16.51 -11.29 10.14
N GLY A 58 -15.37 -11.00 10.77
CA GLY A 58 -14.66 -9.73 10.62
C GLY A 58 -15.35 -8.55 11.31
N ALA A 59 -16.35 -8.78 12.17
CA ALA A 59 -16.99 -7.70 12.91
C ALA A 59 -16.01 -7.08 13.91
N ARG A 60 -16.07 -5.76 14.07
CA ARG A 60 -15.11 -4.99 14.84
C ARG A 60 -15.79 -4.05 15.82
N HIS A 61 -15.13 -3.84 16.95
CA HIS A 61 -15.31 -2.65 17.77
C HIS A 61 -14.16 -1.68 17.51
N TYR A 62 -14.39 -0.39 17.76
CA TYR A 62 -13.50 0.70 17.43
C TYR A 62 -13.27 1.56 18.67
N ALA A 63 -12.06 2.04 18.88
CA ALA A 63 -11.75 2.95 19.96
C ALA A 63 -10.75 4.01 19.50
N TYR A 64 -10.73 5.12 20.22
CA TYR A 64 -9.78 6.20 20.09
C TYR A 64 -9.31 6.57 21.50
N THR A 65 -8.00 6.60 21.70
CA THR A 65 -7.37 6.79 23.01
C THR A 65 -5.90 7.16 22.81
N ASP A 66 -5.20 7.52 23.87
CA ASP A 66 -3.75 7.70 23.81
C ASP A 66 -3.01 6.35 23.73
N ILE A 67 -1.85 6.35 23.08
CA ILE A 67 -1.07 5.13 22.84
C ILE A 67 -0.68 4.44 24.14
N LYS A 68 -0.42 5.20 25.22
CA LYS A 68 -0.01 4.62 26.50
C LYS A 68 -1.18 3.87 27.14
N THR A 69 -2.35 4.47 27.23
CA THR A 69 -3.56 3.83 27.75
C THR A 69 -3.90 2.58 26.94
N PHE A 70 -3.81 2.65 25.60
CA PHE A 70 -4.00 1.46 24.77
C PHE A 70 -2.96 0.39 25.05
N PHE A 71 -1.67 0.74 25.15
CA PHE A 71 -0.60 -0.22 25.40
C PHE A 71 -0.73 -0.89 26.79
N ASP A 72 -1.08 -0.13 27.82
CA ASP A 72 -1.29 -0.65 29.17
C ASP A 72 -2.40 -1.71 29.18
N TYR A 73 -3.51 -1.46 28.46
CA TYR A 73 -4.56 -2.45 28.22
C TYR A 73 -4.09 -3.63 27.34
N TYR A 74 -3.43 -3.34 26.24
CA TYR A 74 -3.08 -4.31 25.20
C TYR A 74 -2.00 -5.29 25.68
N SER A 75 -1.03 -4.80 26.44
CA SER A 75 0.12 -5.58 26.91
C SER A 75 -0.31 -6.76 27.77
N VAL A 76 -1.29 -6.56 28.66
CA VAL A 76 -1.82 -7.58 29.57
C VAL A 76 -2.84 -8.55 28.93
N LEU A 77 -3.28 -8.32 27.69
CA LEU A 77 -4.18 -9.27 27.01
C LEU A 77 -3.46 -10.59 26.76
N GLY A 78 -4.10 -11.73 27.06
CA GLY A 78 -3.60 -13.02 26.58
C GLY A 78 -3.44 -13.03 25.05
N SER A 79 -2.42 -13.72 24.53
CA SER A 79 -2.13 -13.78 23.08
C SER A 79 -3.33 -14.21 22.24
N CYS A 80 -4.20 -15.07 22.79
CA CYS A 80 -5.43 -15.49 22.14
C CYS A 80 -6.47 -14.37 21.94
N ASN A 81 -6.38 -13.29 22.70
CA ASN A 81 -7.34 -12.17 22.72
C ASN A 81 -6.82 -10.90 22.02
N LYS A 82 -5.54 -10.89 21.60
CA LYS A 82 -4.92 -9.82 20.81
C LYS A 82 -5.34 -9.95 19.34
N THR A 83 -6.49 -9.36 19.02
CA THR A 83 -7.09 -9.31 17.67
C THR A 83 -7.26 -7.86 17.22
N CYS A 84 -6.25 -7.04 17.48
CA CYS A 84 -6.30 -5.59 17.32
C CYS A 84 -5.60 -5.14 16.03
N TYR A 85 -6.12 -4.07 15.46
CA TYR A 85 -5.63 -3.42 14.26
C TYR A 85 -5.55 -1.92 14.54
N GLU A 86 -4.52 -1.28 14.02
CA GLU A 86 -4.46 0.17 13.89
C GLU A 86 -5.35 0.59 12.72
N ILE A 87 -6.01 1.73 12.86
CA ILE A 87 -6.80 2.32 11.78
C ILE A 87 -6.00 3.48 11.19
N VAL A 88 -5.48 3.29 9.99
CA VAL A 88 -4.72 4.31 9.27
C VAL A 88 -5.69 5.33 8.68
N ARG A 89 -5.72 6.53 9.27
CA ARG A 89 -6.63 7.61 8.91
C ARG A 89 -6.18 8.29 7.62
N LYS A 90 -7.12 9.00 6.99
CA LYS A 90 -6.81 9.91 5.88
C LYS A 90 -6.16 11.19 6.43
N ASN A 91 -5.30 11.84 5.64
CA ASN A 91 -4.70 13.15 5.94
C ASN A 91 -3.89 13.19 7.26
N VAL A 92 -3.33 12.06 7.67
CA VAL A 92 -2.39 12.01 8.81
C VAL A 92 -1.05 11.49 8.30
N PRO A 93 0.07 11.95 8.89
CA PRO A 93 1.36 11.36 8.62
C PRO A 93 1.40 9.84 8.81
N VAL A 94 2.07 9.16 7.89
CA VAL A 94 2.10 7.70 7.82
C VAL A 94 3.50 7.25 7.43
N LYS A 95 4.06 6.31 8.19
CA LYS A 95 5.26 5.57 7.76
C LYS A 95 4.93 4.77 6.50
N PHE A 96 5.88 4.66 5.58
CA PHE A 96 5.77 3.68 4.51
C PHE A 96 5.79 2.27 5.11
N PHE A 97 4.86 1.42 4.67
CA PHE A 97 4.71 0.06 5.19
C PHE A 97 4.33 -0.89 4.07
N MET A 98 4.71 -2.16 4.15
CA MET A 98 4.32 -3.15 3.17
C MET A 98 3.72 -4.36 3.87
N ASP A 99 2.61 -4.87 3.34
CA ASP A 99 2.02 -6.15 3.75
C ASP A 99 2.40 -7.19 2.72
N ILE A 100 3.13 -8.21 3.16
CA ILE A 100 3.57 -9.33 2.35
C ILE A 100 2.63 -10.50 2.66
N ASP A 101 2.00 -11.01 1.61
CA ASP A 101 1.04 -12.11 1.70
C ASP A 101 1.21 -12.99 0.47
N CYS A 102 1.80 -14.17 0.65
CA CYS A 102 1.90 -15.18 -0.40
C CYS A 102 1.56 -16.56 0.15
N GLN A 103 0.50 -17.17 -0.38
CA GLN A 103 0.19 -18.58 -0.14
C GLN A 103 1.08 -19.44 -1.02
N TYR A 104 1.82 -20.39 -0.45
CA TYR A 104 2.75 -21.22 -1.25
C TYR A 104 2.03 -21.98 -2.36
N GLN A 105 0.81 -22.45 -2.09
CA GLN A 105 -0.02 -23.16 -3.07
C GLN A 105 -0.53 -22.31 -4.25
N ALA A 106 -0.40 -20.98 -4.20
CA ALA A 106 -0.85 -20.09 -5.26
C ALA A 106 0.22 -19.81 -6.32
N VAL A 107 1.49 -20.07 -5.98
CA VAL A 107 2.66 -19.74 -6.80
C VAL A 107 3.47 -20.99 -7.15
N ILE A 108 4.47 -20.84 -8.02
CA ILE A 108 5.39 -21.93 -8.39
C ILE A 108 5.92 -22.70 -7.17
N ASN A 109 6.07 -24.02 -7.32
CA ASN A 109 6.45 -24.93 -6.23
C ASN A 109 7.83 -24.61 -5.63
N GLU A 110 8.74 -24.10 -6.46
CA GLU A 110 10.11 -23.74 -6.10
C GLU A 110 10.17 -22.52 -5.18
N PHE A 111 9.15 -21.66 -5.16
CA PHE A 111 9.17 -20.44 -4.37
C PHE A 111 9.41 -20.74 -2.88
N GLN A 112 8.78 -21.78 -2.32
CA GLN A 112 8.89 -22.11 -0.90
C GLN A 112 10.33 -22.50 -0.49
N SER A 113 11.10 -23.15 -1.37
CA SER A 113 12.48 -23.53 -1.08
C SER A 113 13.48 -22.39 -1.31
N LEU A 114 13.13 -21.44 -2.17
CA LEU A 114 13.98 -20.30 -2.55
C LEU A 114 13.78 -19.07 -1.66
N VAL A 115 12.58 -18.84 -1.14
CA VAL A 115 12.27 -17.62 -0.39
C VAL A 115 13.06 -17.54 0.92
N ARG A 116 13.75 -16.41 1.11
CA ARG A 116 14.45 -16.04 2.35
C ARG A 116 13.96 -14.66 2.78
N LYS A 117 13.65 -14.49 4.07
CA LYS A 117 13.07 -13.24 4.57
C LYS A 117 13.99 -12.05 4.31
N GLU A 118 15.28 -12.25 4.58
CA GLU A 118 16.33 -11.26 4.43
C GLU A 118 16.45 -10.83 2.96
N ALA A 119 16.50 -11.79 2.04
CA ALA A 119 16.59 -11.50 0.60
C ALA A 119 15.37 -10.73 0.06
N VAL A 120 14.16 -11.07 0.53
CA VAL A 120 12.93 -10.33 0.18
C VAL A 120 12.99 -8.90 0.72
N VAL A 121 13.37 -8.73 2.00
CA VAL A 121 13.45 -7.42 2.65
C VAL A 121 14.51 -6.55 1.97
N ASP A 122 15.68 -7.09 1.64
CA ASP A 122 16.75 -6.36 0.96
C ASP A 122 16.34 -5.96 -0.47
N SER A 123 15.60 -6.81 -1.17
CA SER A 123 15.06 -6.48 -2.49
C SER A 123 14.02 -5.35 -2.41
N LEU A 124 13.12 -5.40 -1.42
CA LEU A 124 12.14 -4.33 -1.19
C LEU A 124 12.79 -3.01 -0.80
N LYS A 125 13.80 -3.04 0.08
CA LYS A 125 14.62 -1.86 0.39
C LYS A 125 15.22 -1.26 -0.86
N TRP A 126 15.78 -2.11 -1.73
CA TRP A 126 16.40 -1.65 -2.97
C TRP A 126 15.38 -0.98 -3.91
N TYR A 127 14.22 -1.59 -4.13
CA TYR A 127 13.18 -1.00 -4.98
C TYR A 127 12.60 0.29 -4.40
N LEU A 128 12.42 0.33 -3.08
CA LEU A 128 11.98 1.54 -2.40
C LEU A 128 13.02 2.64 -2.52
N ALA A 129 14.31 2.34 -2.27
CA ALA A 129 15.38 3.31 -2.44
C ALA A 129 15.46 3.83 -3.89
N LYS A 130 15.33 2.93 -4.88
CA LYS A 130 15.28 3.33 -6.29
C LYS A 130 14.10 4.25 -6.60
N ALA A 131 12.91 3.96 -6.06
CA ALA A 131 11.75 4.83 -6.20
C ALA A 131 12.01 6.21 -5.57
N LEU A 132 12.53 6.26 -4.34
CA LEU A 132 12.83 7.51 -3.63
C LEU A 132 13.93 8.33 -4.33
N ARG A 133 14.98 7.69 -4.86
CA ARG A 133 15.99 8.35 -5.70
C ARG A 133 15.39 8.95 -6.97
N GLY A 134 14.49 8.22 -7.62
CA GLY A 134 13.74 8.72 -8.78
C GLY A 134 12.93 9.97 -8.46
N MET A 135 12.58 10.17 -7.18
CA MET A 135 11.89 11.34 -6.64
C MET A 135 12.85 12.42 -6.10
N GLY A 136 14.17 12.28 -6.32
CA GLY A 136 15.17 13.29 -5.90
C GLY A 136 15.71 13.13 -4.47
N ILE A 137 15.38 12.06 -3.77
CA ILE A 137 15.85 11.80 -2.40
C ILE A 137 17.21 11.11 -2.46
N ASN A 138 18.27 11.87 -2.23
CA ASN A 138 19.66 11.41 -2.47
C ASN A 138 20.18 10.40 -1.44
N ASP A 139 19.65 10.43 -0.21
CA ASP A 139 20.00 9.57 0.93
C ASP A 139 19.06 8.35 1.05
N ALA A 140 18.37 7.99 -0.04
CA ALA A 140 17.37 6.93 -0.10
C ALA A 140 17.82 5.59 0.53
N GLU A 141 19.05 5.15 0.29
CA GLU A 141 19.59 3.90 0.85
C GLU A 141 19.67 3.93 2.37
N GLU A 142 20.03 5.07 2.95
CA GLU A 142 20.16 5.19 4.39
C GLU A 142 18.77 5.16 5.06
N ILE A 143 17.80 5.87 4.48
CA ILE A 143 16.46 5.99 5.07
C ILE A 143 15.67 4.68 4.99
N VAL A 144 15.86 3.85 3.95
CA VAL A 144 15.14 2.56 3.84
C VAL A 144 15.73 1.46 4.72
N ASN A 145 16.95 1.63 5.23
CA ASN A 145 17.64 0.57 5.97
C ASN A 145 17.03 0.29 7.34
N ASP A 146 16.42 1.30 7.96
CA ASP A 146 15.74 1.16 9.24
C ASP A 146 14.30 0.67 9.05
N VAL A 147 14.13 -0.66 9.08
CA VAL A 147 12.85 -1.34 8.88
C VAL A 147 12.59 -2.33 10.01
N ILE A 148 11.38 -2.28 10.56
CA ILE A 148 10.88 -3.32 11.46
C ILE A 148 10.16 -4.39 10.63
N VAL A 149 10.61 -5.63 10.78
CA VAL A 149 9.99 -6.81 10.19
C VAL A 149 9.12 -7.49 11.24
N LEU A 150 7.82 -7.54 10.98
CA LEU A 150 6.86 -8.31 11.76
C LEU A 150 6.47 -9.57 10.98
N ASP A 151 6.79 -10.74 11.50
CA ASP A 151 6.60 -12.02 10.84
C ASP A 151 5.34 -12.74 11.33
N ALA A 152 4.53 -13.21 10.39
CA ALA A 152 3.37 -14.08 10.61
C ALA A 152 3.37 -15.27 9.64
N SER A 153 4.53 -15.66 9.14
CA SER A 153 4.71 -16.78 8.21
C SER A 153 4.38 -18.12 8.88
N THR A 154 3.90 -19.06 8.08
CA THR A 154 3.56 -20.43 8.50
C THR A 154 4.15 -21.43 7.49
N GLY A 155 3.99 -22.73 7.76
CA GLY A 155 4.34 -23.77 6.78
C GLY A 155 3.57 -23.69 5.45
N THR A 156 2.48 -22.92 5.38
CA THR A 156 1.63 -22.78 4.18
C THR A 156 1.67 -21.38 3.56
N LYS A 157 2.33 -20.42 4.22
CA LYS A 157 2.25 -19.01 3.86
C LYS A 157 3.53 -18.26 4.22
N PHE A 158 4.03 -17.45 3.28
CA PHE A 158 5.00 -16.40 3.57
C PHE A 158 4.25 -15.10 3.89
N SER A 159 4.43 -14.54 5.08
CA SER A 159 3.67 -13.35 5.50
C SER A 159 4.44 -12.45 6.44
N LEU A 160 4.74 -11.24 5.99
CA LEU A 160 5.48 -10.24 6.75
C LEU A 160 4.74 -8.91 6.71
N HIS A 161 4.82 -8.11 7.76
CA HIS A 161 4.57 -6.67 7.69
C HIS A 161 5.90 -5.95 7.85
N LEU A 162 6.21 -5.04 6.93
CA LEU A 162 7.39 -4.19 6.99
C LEU A 162 6.98 -2.77 7.36
N VAL A 163 7.66 -2.16 8.33
CA VAL A 163 7.41 -0.78 8.77
C VAL A 163 8.72 0.00 8.71
N PHE A 164 8.85 0.89 7.73
CA PHE A 164 10.06 1.69 7.50
C PHE A 164 10.06 2.89 8.44
N GLN A 165 11.04 2.96 9.34
CA GLN A 165 11.02 3.91 10.46
C GLN A 165 11.34 5.34 10.03
N LYS A 166 12.19 5.50 9.01
CA LYS A 166 12.64 6.82 8.51
C LYS A 166 11.90 7.29 7.26
N VAL A 167 11.04 6.47 6.66
CA VAL A 167 10.28 6.83 5.45
C VAL A 167 8.88 7.23 5.88
N VAL A 168 8.63 8.53 6.06
CA VAL A 168 7.35 9.05 6.54
C VAL A 168 6.77 10.01 5.52
N PHE A 169 5.51 9.80 5.14
CA PHE A 169 4.80 10.65 4.21
C PHE A 169 3.65 11.42 4.88
N PRO A 170 3.21 12.55 4.30
CA PRO A 170 2.10 13.34 4.86
C PRO A 170 0.77 12.61 4.92
N SER A 171 0.58 11.57 4.09
CA SER A 171 -0.64 10.79 4.07
C SER A 171 -0.48 9.41 3.43
N ILE A 172 -1.45 8.53 3.65
CA ILE A 172 -1.47 7.18 3.05
C ILE A 172 -1.51 7.22 1.50
N GLU A 173 -2.10 8.27 0.92
CA GLU A 173 -2.12 8.48 -0.53
C GLU A 173 -0.71 8.66 -1.12
N HIS A 174 0.16 9.37 -0.39
CA HIS A 174 1.55 9.53 -0.80
C HIS A 174 2.31 8.19 -0.76
N CYS A 175 2.05 7.34 0.25
CA CYS A 175 2.59 5.98 0.27
C CYS A 175 2.11 5.17 -0.94
N SER A 176 0.83 5.29 -1.30
CA SER A 176 0.28 4.66 -2.51
C SER A 176 0.99 5.14 -3.78
N ALA A 177 1.30 6.43 -3.87
CA ALA A 177 2.07 6.99 -4.99
C ALA A 177 3.46 6.35 -5.09
N VAL A 178 4.20 6.23 -3.99
CA VAL A 178 5.52 5.58 -3.98
C VAL A 178 5.43 4.08 -4.29
N LEU A 179 4.39 3.39 -3.83
CA LEU A 179 4.16 2.00 -4.21
C LEU A 179 4.02 1.84 -5.73
N ARG A 180 3.36 2.78 -6.41
CA ARG A 180 3.25 2.76 -7.88
C ARG A 180 4.62 2.87 -8.54
N TRP A 181 5.54 3.69 -8.01
CA TRP A 181 6.93 3.74 -8.48
C TRP A 181 7.67 2.43 -8.27
N VAL A 182 7.49 1.79 -7.12
CA VAL A 182 8.05 0.45 -6.87
C VAL A 182 7.52 -0.55 -7.91
N VAL A 183 6.21 -0.57 -8.15
CA VAL A 183 5.59 -1.46 -9.15
C VAL A 183 6.10 -1.19 -10.56
N ASN A 184 6.28 0.07 -10.95
CA ASN A 184 6.85 0.42 -12.24
C ASN A 184 8.28 -0.12 -12.39
N ASN A 185 9.11 0.03 -11.37
CA ASN A 185 10.45 -0.56 -11.37
C ASN A 185 10.43 -2.09 -11.54
N LEU A 186 9.44 -2.79 -10.99
CA LEU A 186 9.29 -4.24 -11.20
C LEU A 186 9.00 -4.56 -12.66
N TYR A 187 8.13 -3.78 -13.30
CA TYR A 187 7.84 -3.96 -14.72
C TYR A 187 9.01 -3.59 -15.64
N GLU A 188 9.86 -2.66 -15.23
CA GLU A 188 11.04 -2.28 -16.02
C GLU A 188 12.20 -3.26 -15.85
N LEU A 189 12.35 -3.88 -14.66
CA LEU A 189 13.57 -4.60 -14.29
C LEU A 189 13.39 -6.10 -14.12
N GLU A 190 12.23 -6.56 -13.63
CA GLU A 190 11.97 -8.00 -13.46
C GLU A 190 11.20 -8.56 -14.64
N TYR A 191 10.17 -7.83 -15.10
CA TYR A 191 9.27 -8.31 -16.14
C TYR A 191 9.99 -8.76 -17.44
N PRO A 192 11.01 -8.06 -17.96
CA PRO A 192 11.72 -8.49 -19.17
C PRO A 192 12.34 -9.89 -19.06
N MET A 193 12.75 -10.31 -17.86
CA MET A 193 13.31 -11.65 -17.63
C MET A 193 12.26 -12.74 -17.89
N TYR A 194 11.00 -12.45 -17.58
CA TYR A 194 9.90 -13.37 -17.85
C TYR A 194 9.39 -13.30 -19.29
N GLU A 195 9.68 -12.23 -20.04
CA GLU A 195 9.46 -12.23 -21.50
C GLU A 195 10.45 -13.15 -22.21
N GLU A 196 11.71 -13.16 -21.76
CA GLU A 196 12.76 -13.98 -22.34
C GLU A 196 12.67 -15.46 -21.90
N HIS A 197 12.46 -15.70 -20.60
CA HIS A 197 12.52 -17.03 -20.00
C HIS A 197 11.14 -17.62 -19.62
N GLY A 198 10.05 -16.88 -19.89
CA GLY A 198 8.68 -17.29 -19.60
C GLY A 198 8.24 -17.06 -18.16
N VAL A 199 6.92 -17.00 -17.93
CA VAL A 199 6.29 -16.88 -16.60
C VAL A 199 6.26 -18.25 -15.92
N THR A 200 7.45 -18.77 -15.61
CA THR A 200 7.65 -20.13 -15.11
C THR A 200 8.66 -20.15 -13.96
N ALA A 201 8.87 -21.33 -13.36
CA ALA A 201 9.93 -21.53 -12.37
C ALA A 201 11.33 -21.20 -12.93
N ASP A 202 11.57 -21.47 -14.21
CA ASP A 202 12.86 -21.19 -14.84
C ASP A 202 13.04 -19.69 -15.06
N GLY A 203 11.99 -18.97 -15.49
CA GLY A 203 12.03 -17.51 -15.55
C GLY A 203 12.20 -16.86 -14.18
N PHE A 204 11.62 -17.43 -13.12
CA PHE A 204 11.84 -16.96 -11.75
C PHE A 204 13.28 -17.15 -11.29
N LYS A 205 13.90 -18.30 -11.57
CA LYS A 205 15.33 -18.54 -11.27
C LYS A 205 16.24 -17.63 -12.10
N ALA A 206 15.94 -17.43 -13.39
CA ALA A 206 16.68 -16.51 -14.23
C ALA A 206 16.60 -15.07 -13.70
N ALA A 207 15.42 -14.60 -13.29
CA ALA A 207 15.26 -13.29 -12.67
C ALA A 207 16.07 -13.16 -11.37
N LEU A 208 16.09 -14.21 -10.54
CA LEU A 208 16.89 -14.26 -9.32
C LEU A 208 18.39 -14.17 -9.61
N ASP A 209 18.88 -14.94 -10.59
CA ASP A 209 20.29 -15.02 -10.94
C ASP A 209 20.79 -13.74 -11.65
N ILE A 210 20.02 -13.22 -12.61
CA ILE A 210 20.41 -12.07 -13.45
C ILE A 210 20.35 -10.76 -12.65
N ASN A 211 19.27 -10.53 -11.89
CA ASN A 211 19.11 -9.28 -11.16
C ASN A 211 19.95 -9.23 -9.88
N GLY A 212 20.49 -10.38 -9.43
CA GLY A 212 21.20 -10.51 -8.16
C GLY A 212 20.34 -10.13 -6.96
N ARG A 213 19.01 -10.19 -7.09
CA ARG A 213 18.01 -9.77 -6.11
C ARG A 213 16.84 -10.74 -6.15
N PHE A 214 16.13 -10.86 -5.04
CA PHE A 214 14.96 -11.73 -4.96
C PHE A 214 13.79 -11.12 -5.76
N PRO A 215 13.23 -11.85 -6.76
CA PRO A 215 12.14 -11.31 -7.55
C PRO A 215 10.88 -11.12 -6.71
N LEU A 216 10.22 -9.98 -6.90
CA LEU A 216 8.98 -9.63 -6.20
C LEU A 216 7.73 -9.92 -7.05
N LEU A 217 7.91 -10.19 -8.34
CA LEU A 217 6.94 -10.84 -9.21
C LEU A 217 7.13 -12.36 -9.15
N VAL A 218 6.16 -13.07 -8.60
CA VAL A 218 6.25 -14.54 -8.47
C VAL A 218 5.24 -15.17 -9.44
N PRO A 219 5.66 -16.03 -10.37
CA PRO A 219 4.72 -16.72 -11.26
C PRO A 219 3.68 -17.52 -10.48
N LEU A 220 2.40 -17.39 -10.89
CA LEU A 220 1.32 -18.19 -10.34
C LEU A 220 1.49 -19.66 -10.72
N LEU A 221 1.02 -20.57 -9.85
CA LEU A 221 1.06 -22.00 -10.15
C LEU A 221 0.15 -22.36 -11.33
N GLN A 222 -0.94 -21.61 -11.50
CA GLN A 222 -1.92 -21.78 -12.57
C GLN A 222 -2.05 -20.48 -13.36
N GLY A 223 -2.02 -20.60 -14.69
CA GLY A 223 -2.10 -19.47 -15.61
C GLY A 223 -0.74 -18.93 -16.05
N ASN A 224 -0.78 -17.86 -16.83
CA ASN A 224 0.39 -17.18 -17.36
C ASN A 224 0.42 -15.74 -16.80
N ASP A 225 0.43 -15.64 -15.47
CA ASP A 225 0.34 -14.37 -14.74
C ASP A 225 1.13 -14.44 -13.43
N PHE A 226 1.25 -13.30 -12.74
CA PHE A 226 2.10 -13.11 -11.58
C PHE A 226 1.30 -12.79 -10.32
N HIS A 227 1.83 -13.27 -9.20
CA HIS A 227 1.54 -12.76 -7.88
C HIS A 227 2.54 -11.68 -7.51
N PHE A 228 2.06 -10.51 -7.10
CA PHE A 228 2.91 -9.55 -6.40
C PHE A 228 3.14 -10.06 -4.98
N LEU A 229 4.40 -10.17 -4.54
CA LEU A 229 4.71 -10.68 -3.21
C LEU A 229 4.12 -9.80 -2.08
N PHE A 230 3.77 -8.55 -2.37
CA PHE A 230 3.12 -7.62 -1.47
C PHE A 230 1.68 -7.25 -1.90
N ASP A 231 0.82 -7.05 -0.90
CA ASP A 231 -0.55 -6.58 -1.11
C ASP A 231 -0.56 -5.08 -1.40
N ARG A 232 -1.12 -4.73 -2.57
CA ARG A 232 -1.28 -3.34 -3.03
C ARG A 232 -2.55 -2.68 -2.48
N GLY A 233 -3.50 -3.49 -2.01
CA GLY A 233 -4.80 -3.06 -1.48
C GLY A 233 -4.76 -2.52 -0.05
N VAL A 234 -3.58 -2.41 0.57
CA VAL A 234 -3.47 -1.91 1.95
C VAL A 234 -3.44 -0.38 2.04
N TYR A 235 -3.34 0.35 0.92
CA TYR A 235 -3.28 1.81 0.92
C TYR A 235 -4.67 2.44 0.70
N ASN A 236 -5.59 2.14 1.61
CA ASN A 236 -6.98 2.61 1.56
C ASN A 236 -7.36 3.47 2.77
N TYR A 237 -8.43 4.26 2.63
CA TYR A 237 -8.91 5.10 3.73
C TYR A 237 -9.45 4.29 4.90
N ASN A 238 -9.02 4.66 6.11
CA ASN A 238 -9.33 3.93 7.34
C ASN A 238 -8.90 2.46 7.24
N GLN A 239 -7.77 2.20 6.57
CA GLN A 239 -7.21 0.86 6.46
C GLN A 239 -7.01 0.28 7.86
N ASN A 240 -7.44 -0.97 8.05
CA ASN A 240 -7.15 -1.71 9.27
C ASN A 240 -5.83 -2.46 9.08
N PHE A 241 -4.77 -2.02 9.76
CA PHE A 241 -3.46 -2.65 9.72
C PHE A 241 -3.20 -3.43 11.00
N ARG A 242 -2.88 -4.72 10.90
CA ARG A 242 -2.78 -5.59 12.08
C ARG A 242 -1.58 -5.20 12.94
N MET A 243 -1.81 -5.08 14.25
CA MET A 243 -0.77 -4.64 15.20
C MET A 243 0.22 -5.74 15.55
N TRP A 244 1.42 -5.36 15.99
CA TRP A 244 2.39 -6.30 16.57
C TRP A 244 1.80 -7.08 17.75
N LYS A 245 2.09 -8.38 17.84
CA LYS A 245 1.50 -9.39 18.74
C LYS A 245 0.02 -9.70 18.49
N SER A 246 -0.66 -9.03 17.54
CA SER A 246 -2.04 -9.35 17.19
C SER A 246 -2.10 -10.44 16.13
N LYS A 247 -3.12 -11.29 16.24
CA LYS A 247 -3.48 -12.31 15.26
C LYS A 247 -4.83 -12.01 14.63
N LYS A 248 -5.13 -12.64 13.49
CA LYS A 248 -6.50 -12.68 12.96
C LYS A 248 -7.40 -13.45 13.93
N PHE A 249 -8.69 -13.12 14.00
CA PHE A 249 -9.60 -13.79 14.95
C PHE A 249 -9.72 -15.31 14.73
N GLU A 250 -9.55 -15.76 13.49
CA GLU A 250 -9.57 -17.16 13.10
C GLU A 250 -8.64 -18.06 13.95
N LEU A 251 -9.04 -19.31 14.13
CA LEU A 251 -8.24 -20.28 14.88
C LEU A 251 -6.95 -20.62 14.12
N GLY A 252 -5.85 -20.79 14.85
CA GLY A 252 -4.57 -21.24 14.28
C GLY A 252 -3.77 -20.19 13.51
N LYS A 253 -4.26 -18.94 13.38
CA LYS A 253 -3.47 -17.87 12.75
C LYS A 253 -2.40 -17.35 13.72
N PRO A 254 -1.13 -17.26 13.30
CA PRO A 254 -0.07 -16.75 14.17
C PRO A 254 -0.26 -15.24 14.42
N PRO A 255 0.22 -14.74 15.57
CA PRO A 255 0.39 -13.31 15.75
C PRO A 255 1.49 -12.78 14.84
N LEU A 256 1.46 -11.48 14.54
CA LEU A 256 2.63 -10.78 14.04
C LEU A 256 3.69 -10.72 15.13
N ASP A 257 4.93 -11.08 14.83
CA ASP A 257 6.00 -11.03 15.83
C ASP A 257 7.34 -10.53 15.29
N THR A 258 8.21 -10.10 16.19
CA THR A 258 9.56 -9.64 15.87
C THR A 258 10.48 -9.92 17.05
N ASN A 259 11.79 -9.79 16.85
CA ASN A 259 12.80 -10.05 17.89
C ASN A 259 12.91 -8.94 18.93
N LEU A 260 12.15 -7.85 18.78
CA LEU A 260 12.12 -6.74 19.73
C LEU A 260 11.46 -7.16 21.06
N SER A 261 11.96 -6.60 22.17
CA SER A 261 11.30 -6.73 23.48
C SER A 261 9.97 -5.99 23.48
N PHE A 262 8.93 -6.60 24.04
CA PHE A 262 7.56 -6.04 24.03
C PHE A 262 7.38 -4.92 25.07
N THR A 263 7.94 -3.76 24.77
CA THR A 263 7.87 -2.52 25.55
C THR A 263 6.97 -1.49 24.86
N SER A 264 6.58 -0.44 25.58
CA SER A 264 5.76 0.64 25.02
C SER A 264 6.49 1.35 23.86
N ASP A 265 7.79 1.61 24.01
CA ASP A 265 8.59 2.29 22.98
C ASP A 265 8.73 1.45 21.71
N ASN A 266 8.99 0.14 21.85
CA ASN A 266 9.05 -0.74 20.68
C ASN A 266 7.66 -0.91 20.05
N PHE A 267 6.59 -0.94 20.84
CA PHE A 267 5.23 -0.97 20.32
C PHE A 267 4.93 0.27 19.47
N LYS A 268 5.27 1.47 19.95
CA LYS A 268 5.16 2.73 19.20
C LYS A 268 5.86 2.67 17.84
N LYS A 269 7.07 2.11 17.78
CA LYS A 269 7.82 1.95 16.52
C LYS A 269 7.11 1.06 15.49
N THR A 270 6.28 0.11 15.93
CA THR A 270 5.49 -0.74 15.04
C THR A 270 4.21 -0.10 14.51
N LEU A 271 3.76 1.01 15.11
CA LEU A 271 2.59 1.75 14.65
C LEU A 271 2.91 2.50 13.35
N ILE A 272 1.93 2.58 12.47
CA ILE A 272 2.03 3.21 11.15
C ILE A 272 1.89 4.73 11.25
N THR A 273 1.02 5.21 12.15
CA THR A 273 0.68 6.63 12.31
C THR A 273 1.51 7.35 13.38
N PHE A 274 2.30 6.63 14.19
CA PHE A 274 3.24 7.24 15.14
C PHE A 274 4.63 7.29 14.52
N HIS A 275 5.22 8.48 14.33
CA HIS A 275 6.56 8.64 13.75
C HIS A 275 7.38 9.69 14.51
N GLU A 276 8.70 9.54 14.49
CA GLU A 276 9.68 10.50 15.02
C GLU A 276 10.53 11.13 13.90
N ALA A 277 10.59 10.46 12.74
CA ALA A 277 11.30 10.95 11.57
C ALA A 277 10.55 12.13 10.89
N PRO A 278 11.27 13.03 10.22
CA PRO A 278 10.68 14.13 9.47
C PRO A 278 9.83 13.62 8.30
N LEU A 279 8.86 14.45 7.89
CA LEU A 279 8.03 14.16 6.73
C LEU A 279 8.83 14.38 5.44
N ILE A 280 8.68 13.45 4.50
CA ILE A 280 9.12 13.59 3.12
C ILE A 280 8.00 14.33 2.37
N HIS A 281 8.20 15.63 2.09
CA HIS A 281 7.20 16.48 1.47
C HIS A 281 7.20 16.40 -0.07
N ALA A 282 5.99 16.41 -0.65
CA ALA A 282 5.77 16.31 -2.09
C ALA A 282 6.42 17.41 -2.96
N CYS A 283 6.88 18.54 -2.40
CA CYS A 283 7.61 19.54 -3.17
C CYS A 283 8.97 19.04 -3.72
N GLU A 284 9.51 17.94 -3.16
CA GLU A 284 10.63 17.18 -3.74
C GLU A 284 10.16 16.22 -4.85
N MET A 285 8.87 15.83 -4.83
CA MET A 285 8.18 15.02 -5.85
C MET A 285 7.69 15.85 -7.06
N ASP A 286 7.44 17.15 -6.90
CA ASP A 286 6.92 18.05 -7.94
C ASP A 286 7.96 18.49 -8.98
N ARG A 287 9.26 18.28 -8.72
CA ARG A 287 10.34 18.72 -9.64
C ARG A 287 10.80 17.62 -10.58
N HIS A 288 10.47 16.37 -10.32
CA HIS A 288 10.84 15.22 -11.13
C HIS A 288 9.65 14.27 -11.18
N VAL A 289 8.74 14.52 -12.13
CA VAL A 289 7.74 13.53 -12.55
C VAL A 289 8.19 12.86 -13.84
N PRO A 290 9.06 11.83 -13.80
CA PRO A 290 9.15 10.87 -14.89
C PRO A 290 7.85 10.05 -15.01
N MET A 291 6.97 10.51 -15.90
CA MET A 291 6.28 9.79 -16.97
C MET A 291 5.96 8.27 -16.91
N HIS A 292 5.79 7.62 -15.76
CA HIS A 292 5.21 6.27 -15.69
C HIS A 292 4.03 6.13 -14.72
N CYS A 293 3.57 7.22 -14.12
CA CYS A 293 2.44 7.21 -13.18
C CYS A 293 1.09 7.43 -13.88
N ALA A 294 0.73 6.52 -14.80
CA ALA A 294 -0.64 6.26 -15.26
C ALA A 294 -0.69 5.03 -16.18
N ALA A 295 -0.28 3.85 -15.69
CA ALA A 295 -0.81 2.59 -16.22
C ALA A 295 -2.26 2.43 -15.71
N LEU A 296 -3.15 3.33 -16.13
CA LEU A 296 -4.57 3.40 -15.77
C LEU A 296 -5.40 2.64 -16.81
N SER A 297 -5.47 1.31 -16.60
CA SER A 297 -6.48 0.39 -17.13
C SER A 297 -6.32 -0.96 -16.44
N CYS A 298 -7.40 -1.75 -16.38
CA CYS A 298 -7.39 -3.17 -15.99
C CYS A 298 -6.41 -4.01 -16.84
N GLU A 299 -6.06 -3.53 -18.05
CA GLU A 299 -5.19 -4.23 -19.00
C GLU A 299 -4.18 -3.26 -19.66
N PRO A 300 -3.13 -2.82 -18.94
CA PRO A 300 -2.19 -1.77 -19.38
C PRO A 300 -1.54 -2.06 -20.74
N LYS A 301 -1.25 -3.33 -21.04
CA LYS A 301 -0.66 -3.76 -22.31
C LYS A 301 -1.59 -3.52 -23.50
N LYS A 302 -2.89 -3.75 -23.35
CA LYS A 302 -3.86 -3.55 -24.43
C LYS A 302 -4.04 -2.06 -24.71
N VAL A 303 -4.05 -1.24 -23.66
CA VAL A 303 -4.10 0.22 -23.79
C VAL A 303 -2.86 0.74 -24.49
N LEU A 304 -1.66 0.38 -24.03
CA LEU A 304 -0.41 0.81 -24.66
C LEU A 304 -0.34 0.37 -26.14
N ALA A 305 -0.73 -0.86 -26.46
CA ALA A 305 -0.76 -1.34 -27.85
C ALA A 305 -1.74 -0.54 -28.72
N LYS A 306 -2.94 -0.22 -28.23
CA LYS A 306 -3.92 0.61 -28.96
C LYS A 306 -3.37 2.01 -29.23
N TRP A 307 -2.79 2.67 -28.23
CA TRP A 307 -2.26 4.01 -28.39
C TRP A 307 -1.01 4.06 -29.27
N LYS A 308 -0.12 3.04 -29.23
CA LYS A 308 1.00 2.90 -30.18
C LYS A 308 0.52 2.91 -31.63
N VAL A 309 -0.53 2.13 -31.92
CA VAL A 309 -1.14 2.07 -33.25
C VAL A 309 -1.79 3.41 -33.62
N LYS A 310 -2.54 4.02 -32.69
CA LYS A 310 -3.29 5.25 -32.93
C LYS A 310 -2.41 6.49 -33.13
N LEU A 311 -1.31 6.58 -32.39
CA LEU A 311 -0.38 7.70 -32.46
C LEU A 311 0.85 7.41 -33.32
N ASN A 312 0.94 6.21 -33.90
CA ASN A 312 2.07 5.74 -34.68
C ASN A 312 3.42 5.99 -33.96
N CYS A 313 3.52 5.55 -32.71
CA CYS A 313 4.71 5.71 -31.87
C CYS A 313 5.28 4.35 -31.42
N ASP A 314 6.58 4.31 -31.13
CA ASP A 314 7.30 3.12 -30.66
C ASP A 314 6.90 2.70 -29.22
N GLY A 315 6.20 3.58 -28.51
CA GLY A 315 5.64 3.38 -27.18
C GLY A 315 6.61 3.57 -26.02
N ASN A 316 7.89 3.82 -26.29
CA ASN A 316 8.83 4.27 -25.26
C ASN A 316 8.61 5.76 -24.93
N ASN A 317 7.86 6.48 -25.77
CA ASN A 317 7.59 7.90 -25.59
C ASN A 317 6.10 8.27 -25.78
N ILE A 318 5.19 7.43 -25.27
CA ILE A 318 3.75 7.58 -25.51
C ILE A 318 3.18 8.90 -24.98
N THR A 319 3.65 9.39 -23.84
CA THR A 319 3.17 10.66 -23.27
C THR A 319 3.61 11.85 -24.12
N GLU A 320 4.84 11.85 -24.62
CA GLU A 320 5.29 12.87 -25.58
C GLU A 320 4.50 12.76 -26.89
N ALA A 321 4.21 11.54 -27.36
CA ALA A 321 3.36 11.35 -28.53
C ALA A 321 1.92 11.89 -28.32
N ILE A 322 1.34 11.65 -27.14
CA ILE A 322 0.03 12.22 -26.73
C ILE A 322 0.14 13.74 -26.70
N TYR A 323 1.16 14.28 -26.04
CA TYR A 323 1.40 15.71 -25.90
C TYR A 323 1.53 16.40 -27.26
N GLN A 324 2.35 15.85 -28.15
CA GLN A 324 2.58 16.35 -29.50
C GLN A 324 1.33 16.24 -30.37
N TYR A 325 0.61 15.12 -30.31
CA TYR A 325 -0.67 14.96 -31.00
C TYR A 325 -1.66 16.06 -30.60
N PHE A 326 -1.78 16.32 -29.30
CA PHE A 326 -2.71 17.33 -28.81
C PHE A 326 -2.22 18.76 -29.06
N LYS A 327 -0.91 19.04 -29.01
CA LYS A 327 -0.35 20.32 -29.47
C LYS A 327 -0.62 20.60 -30.95
N GLN A 328 -0.58 19.57 -31.80
CA GLN A 328 -0.86 19.72 -33.23
C GLN A 328 -2.36 19.83 -33.51
N LYS A 329 -3.20 19.05 -32.79
CA LYS A 329 -4.63 18.94 -33.06
C LYS A 329 -5.47 20.02 -32.38
N ILE A 330 -5.04 20.47 -31.21
CA ILE A 330 -5.70 21.55 -30.46
C ILE A 330 -4.92 22.82 -30.78
N ASN A 331 -5.52 23.70 -31.57
CA ASN A 331 -4.98 25.02 -31.94
C ASN A 331 -5.04 26.03 -30.77
N LYS A 332 -4.71 25.58 -29.56
CA LYS A 332 -4.65 26.35 -28.31
C LYS A 332 -3.45 25.84 -27.52
N ASP A 333 -2.75 26.74 -26.84
CA ASP A 333 -1.55 26.38 -26.07
C ASP A 333 -1.89 25.37 -24.97
N VAL A 334 -1.47 24.12 -25.18
CA VAL A 334 -1.45 23.09 -24.16
C VAL A 334 -0.33 23.46 -23.18
N THR A 335 -0.72 23.92 -21.99
CA THR A 335 0.22 24.43 -20.99
C THR A 335 0.79 23.31 -20.13
N ASN A 336 -0.02 22.29 -19.83
CA ASN A 336 0.43 21.16 -19.03
C ASN A 336 -0.43 19.91 -19.25
N ILE A 337 0.13 18.74 -18.92
CA ILE A 337 -0.60 17.49 -18.68
C ILE A 337 -0.74 17.32 -17.18
N TRP A 338 -1.91 16.92 -16.70
CA TRP A 338 -2.14 16.61 -15.29
C TRP A 338 -2.81 15.24 -15.16
N TYR A 339 -2.73 14.67 -13.96
CA TYR A 339 -3.22 13.34 -13.64
C TYR A 339 -4.20 13.45 -12.47
N ASP A 340 -5.34 12.77 -12.55
CA ASP A 340 -6.27 12.67 -11.43
C ASP A 340 -5.70 11.70 -10.39
N GLU A 341 -5.30 12.25 -9.25
CA GLU A 341 -4.65 11.50 -8.16
C GLU A 341 -5.65 10.83 -7.20
N SER A 342 -6.95 10.92 -7.49
CA SER A 342 -7.96 10.31 -6.62
C SER A 342 -8.01 8.77 -6.75
N PRO A 343 -8.37 8.03 -5.69
CA PRO A 343 -8.48 6.56 -5.72
C PRO A 343 -9.54 6.01 -6.70
N HIS A 344 -10.35 6.89 -7.26
CA HIS A 344 -11.39 6.59 -8.25
C HIS A 344 -11.16 7.33 -9.58
N GLY A 345 -10.08 8.11 -9.68
CA GLY A 345 -9.73 8.92 -10.83
C GLY A 345 -9.00 8.09 -11.85
N THR A 346 -9.63 7.87 -13.01
CA THR A 346 -8.98 7.31 -14.21
C THR A 346 -8.48 8.41 -15.15
N GLY A 347 -8.58 9.68 -14.76
CA GLY A 347 -8.39 10.80 -15.66
C GLY A 347 -6.93 11.17 -15.85
N VAL A 348 -6.41 10.99 -17.06
CA VAL A 348 -5.33 11.85 -17.57
C VAL A 348 -5.99 13.09 -18.17
N GLY A 349 -5.46 14.27 -17.93
CA GLY A 349 -6.02 15.51 -18.48
C GLY A 349 -4.99 16.46 -19.04
N LEU A 350 -5.43 17.37 -19.92
CA LEU A 350 -4.61 18.41 -20.54
C LEU A 350 -5.18 19.76 -20.16
N ASN A 351 -4.35 20.65 -19.62
CA ASN A 351 -4.70 22.03 -19.36
C ASN A 351 -4.41 22.89 -20.58
N LEU A 352 -5.36 23.77 -20.90
CA LEU A 352 -5.20 24.80 -21.92
C LEU A 352 -4.94 26.16 -21.26
N SER A 353 -4.25 27.06 -21.95
CA SER A 353 -3.95 28.41 -21.46
C SER A 353 -5.18 29.25 -21.09
N ASN A 354 -6.34 28.95 -21.68
CA ASN A 354 -7.62 29.60 -21.36
C ASN A 354 -8.34 28.97 -20.14
N GLY A 355 -7.74 27.96 -19.50
CA GLY A 355 -8.28 27.26 -18.34
C GLY A 355 -9.32 26.18 -18.66
N ASP A 356 -9.55 25.87 -19.94
CA ASP A 356 -10.27 24.66 -20.34
C ASP A 356 -9.41 23.41 -20.09
N ILE A 357 -10.07 22.26 -20.00
CA ILE A 357 -9.43 20.98 -19.70
C ILE A 357 -9.91 19.90 -20.66
N TYR A 358 -8.99 19.15 -21.27
CA TYR A 358 -9.36 17.88 -21.91
C TYR A 358 -9.16 16.75 -20.93
N LEU A 359 -10.14 15.86 -20.79
CA LEU A 359 -10.01 14.59 -20.09
C LEU A 359 -9.80 13.48 -21.12
N LEU A 360 -8.78 12.65 -20.91
CA LEU A 360 -8.47 11.51 -21.75
C LEU A 360 -9.12 10.25 -21.18
N ASP A 361 -9.75 9.48 -22.06
CA ASP A 361 -10.14 8.10 -21.84
C ASP A 361 -9.10 7.21 -22.51
N LEU A 362 -8.25 6.60 -21.69
CA LEU A 362 -7.13 5.80 -22.18
C LEU A 362 -7.60 4.46 -22.74
N ASP A 363 -8.66 3.86 -22.21
CA ASP A 363 -9.14 2.56 -22.67
C ASP A 363 -9.74 2.61 -24.08
N GLU A 364 -10.41 3.72 -24.38
CA GLU A 364 -11.08 3.97 -25.65
C GLU A 364 -10.25 4.78 -26.65
N CYS A 365 -9.04 5.25 -26.27
CA CYS A 365 -8.26 6.20 -27.06
C CYS A 365 -9.11 7.43 -27.42
N ALA A 366 -9.75 8.02 -26.43
CA ALA A 366 -10.69 9.11 -26.61
C ALA A 366 -10.42 10.27 -25.65
N TYR A 367 -11.09 11.39 -25.88
CA TYR A 367 -10.98 12.56 -25.02
C TYR A 367 -12.27 13.40 -25.04
N SER A 368 -12.56 14.07 -23.92
CA SER A 368 -13.70 14.96 -23.77
C SER A 368 -13.24 16.31 -23.26
N LEU A 369 -13.80 17.40 -23.79
CA LEU A 369 -13.49 18.76 -23.32
C LEU A 369 -14.37 19.12 -22.13
N LYS A 370 -13.80 19.68 -21.08
CA LYS A 370 -14.48 20.41 -20.02
C LYS A 370 -14.12 21.88 -20.14
N ARG A 371 -15.11 22.75 -20.38
CA ARG A 371 -14.85 24.19 -20.44
C ARG A 371 -14.80 24.78 -19.04
N LYS A 372 -13.95 25.79 -18.85
CA LYS A 372 -13.90 26.53 -17.59
C LYS A 372 -15.27 27.17 -17.31
N GLY A 373 -15.81 26.91 -16.12
CA GLY A 373 -17.08 27.52 -15.67
C GLY A 373 -18.34 26.87 -16.26
N THR A 374 -18.24 25.72 -16.92
CA THR A 374 -19.40 24.93 -17.35
C THR A 374 -19.47 23.61 -16.60
N ASP A 375 -20.69 23.19 -16.26
CA ASP A 375 -20.94 21.86 -15.73
C ASP A 375 -20.99 20.81 -16.86
N GLY A 376 -20.43 19.64 -16.58
CA GLY A 376 -20.42 18.50 -17.50
C GLY A 376 -19.24 18.46 -18.46
N LEU A 377 -19.15 17.32 -19.17
CA LEU A 377 -18.19 17.09 -20.24
C LEU A 377 -18.87 17.31 -21.58
N MET A 378 -18.15 17.95 -22.49
CA MET A 378 -18.52 18.01 -23.90
C MET A 378 -18.40 16.60 -24.52
N GLU A 379 -18.90 16.49 -25.75
CA GLU A 379 -18.88 15.25 -26.53
C GLU A 379 -17.50 14.58 -26.56
N LYS A 380 -17.51 13.26 -26.33
CA LYS A 380 -16.34 12.39 -26.37
C LYS A 380 -15.87 12.21 -27.80
N LYS A 381 -14.58 12.45 -28.04
CA LYS A 381 -13.94 12.34 -29.36
C LYS A 381 -12.89 11.24 -29.35
N TYR A 382 -12.88 10.42 -30.39
CA TYR A 382 -11.91 9.33 -30.55
C TYR A 382 -10.68 9.80 -31.34
N ILE A 383 -9.53 9.21 -31.03
CA ILE A 383 -8.23 9.49 -31.66
C ILE A 383 -8.05 8.70 -32.94
#